data_AF-A0A2U1A6X2-F1
#
_entry.id   AF-A0A2U1A6X2-F1
#
_cell.length_a   1.000
_cell.length_b   1.000
_cell.length_c   1.000
_cell.angle_alpha   90.00
_cell.angle_beta   90.00
_cell.angle_gamma   90.00
#
_symmetry.space_group_name_H-M   'P 1'
#
loop_
_entity.id
_entity.type
_entity.pdbx_description
1 polymer ?
#
loop_
_entity_poly.entity_id
_entity_poly.type
_entity_poly.pdbx_seq_one_letter_code
_entity_poly.pdbx_strand_id
1 'polypeptide(L)'
;MKFNELLGKATNEIPFYRQPIFQIIIIGLVAGVQPGRISSIFRCFSNFIPSHFTLKRFYNFINSGKIPWRKLWDALLLELGDPSVDGRILLALDDELSPKTGKKIQDCATHFDHAAKMNSAKYIWGNCRVIVGLLRFIHHRWAFLPLAQGLYKPLAKKVKSSAKLPYAEWLKTKSGIAAQRIIGIAGKFTQNSILIVSDSWFCSAPLIKEVRAHISGSVHILSRLRVSAAIFDLPGPRVKKRGRAPRYGKRLPNVRELSSQLRNQARTAEIHVYGKEREISFSEIICMSKALKCRVKVIFVYYRNFAFPLVTTDLSLPAERMIEYYSARWKIESGFKEIKHEIGSLDSQCRNLSAVDNHFQLCLFATSIAWVYASKLPLAPPRRHPTRRSNAFAFADIRRKIASEISSSDIFAGCCRKSFSSHGFSACFSIFSVV
;
A
#
# COMPACT_ATOMS: atom_id res chain seq x y z
N MET A 1 24.63 -3.94 1.02
CA MET A 1 24.00 -5.25 1.31
C MET A 1 23.57 -5.88 -0.01
N LYS A 2 23.85 -7.17 -0.22
CA LYS A 2 23.40 -7.91 -1.40
C LYS A 2 21.92 -8.31 -1.27
N PHE A 3 21.19 -8.47 -2.37
CA PHE A 3 19.77 -8.87 -2.35
C PHE A 3 19.59 -10.25 -1.72
N ASN A 4 20.44 -11.23 -2.05
CA ASN A 4 20.37 -12.58 -1.47
C ASN A 4 20.64 -12.57 0.05
N GLU A 5 21.49 -11.67 0.53
CA GLU A 5 21.75 -11.50 1.96
C GLU A 5 20.49 -10.97 2.68
N LEU A 6 19.87 -9.93 2.12
CA LEU A 6 18.60 -9.40 2.62
C LEU A 6 17.49 -10.46 2.60
N LEU A 7 17.37 -11.20 1.50
CA LEU A 7 16.38 -12.26 1.34
C LEU A 7 16.61 -13.39 2.36
N GLY A 8 17.87 -13.78 2.60
CA GLY A 8 18.22 -14.74 3.65
C GLY A 8 17.72 -14.28 5.02
N LYS A 9 18.12 -13.08 5.43
CA LYS A 9 17.70 -12.48 6.73
C LYS A 9 16.18 -12.41 6.87
N ALA A 10 15.49 -11.95 5.84
CA ALA A 10 14.04 -11.79 5.85
C ALA A 10 13.26 -13.13 5.77
N THR A 11 13.92 -14.25 5.48
CA THR A 11 13.29 -15.58 5.32
C THR A 11 13.66 -16.59 6.40
N ASN A 12 14.49 -16.20 7.37
CA ASN A 12 14.92 -17.05 8.48
C ASN A 12 13.75 -17.65 9.28
N GLU A 13 12.60 -16.99 9.31
CA GLU A 13 11.39 -17.43 10.01
C GLU A 13 10.67 -18.62 9.33
N ILE A 14 11.03 -18.94 8.08
CA ILE A 14 10.47 -20.10 7.37
C ILE A 14 11.26 -21.34 7.80
N PRO A 15 10.60 -22.49 8.04
CA PRO A 15 11.32 -23.74 8.31
C PRO A 15 12.36 -24.04 7.23
N PHE A 16 13.57 -24.42 7.63
CA PHE A 16 14.73 -24.61 6.74
C PHE A 16 14.40 -25.37 5.44
N TYR A 17 13.72 -26.51 5.54
CA TYR A 17 13.34 -27.34 4.39
C TYR A 17 12.36 -26.68 3.39
N ARG A 18 11.72 -25.57 3.77
CA ARG A 18 10.79 -24.79 2.93
C ARG A 18 11.39 -23.47 2.45
N GLN A 19 12.49 -23.00 3.05
CA GLN A 19 13.14 -21.74 2.71
C GLN A 19 13.52 -21.66 1.22
N PRO A 20 14.13 -22.70 0.59
CA PRO A 20 14.49 -22.62 -0.82
C PRO A 20 13.28 -22.35 -1.73
N ILE A 21 12.15 -23.04 -1.51
CA ILE A 21 10.92 -22.83 -2.31
C ILE A 21 10.44 -21.38 -2.18
N PHE A 22 10.42 -20.82 -0.98
CA PHE A 22 10.00 -19.44 -0.78
C PHE A 22 10.95 -18.46 -1.47
N GLN A 23 12.26 -18.61 -1.28
CA GLN A 23 13.28 -17.76 -1.88
C GLN A 23 13.21 -17.80 -3.41
N ILE A 24 13.08 -19.00 -4.00
CA ILE A 24 12.90 -19.16 -5.45
C ILE A 24 11.64 -18.46 -5.94
N ILE A 25 10.53 -18.54 -5.20
CA ILE A 25 9.30 -17.83 -5.56
C ILE A 25 9.52 -16.31 -5.51
N ILE A 26 10.13 -15.77 -4.46
CA ILE A 26 10.40 -14.33 -4.36
C ILE A 26 11.35 -13.87 -5.46
N ILE A 27 12.44 -14.59 -5.72
CA ILE A 27 13.37 -14.30 -6.81
C ILE A 27 12.64 -14.35 -8.16
N GLY A 28 11.82 -15.37 -8.41
CA GLY A 28 11.05 -15.50 -9.64
C GLY A 28 10.03 -14.36 -9.83
N LEU A 29 9.40 -13.89 -8.75
CA LEU A 29 8.46 -12.77 -8.80
C LEU A 29 9.17 -11.42 -9.03
N VAL A 30 10.34 -11.21 -8.43
CA VAL A 30 11.06 -9.92 -8.52
C VAL A 30 11.89 -9.84 -9.80
N ALA A 31 12.68 -10.86 -10.09
CA ALA A 31 13.68 -10.86 -11.15
C ALA A 31 13.24 -11.63 -12.40
N GLY A 32 12.22 -12.50 -12.30
CA GLY A 32 11.71 -13.23 -13.45
C GLY A 32 11.05 -12.32 -14.49
N VAL A 33 11.17 -12.72 -15.75
CA VAL A 33 10.49 -12.04 -16.87
C VAL A 33 9.16 -12.73 -17.21
N GLN A 34 9.02 -14.01 -16.86
CA GLN A 34 7.80 -14.76 -17.12
C GLN A 34 6.63 -14.25 -16.26
N PRO A 35 5.38 -14.56 -16.66
CA PRO A 35 4.21 -14.26 -15.83
C PRO A 35 4.39 -14.78 -14.40
N GLY A 36 3.83 -14.08 -13.41
CA GLY A 36 3.95 -14.34 -11.97
C GLY A 36 3.26 -15.63 -11.48
N ARG A 37 3.10 -16.61 -12.37
CA ARG A 37 2.52 -17.94 -12.12
C ARG A 37 3.56 -18.85 -11.50
N ILE A 38 3.15 -19.60 -10.48
CA ILE A 38 4.02 -20.55 -9.77
C ILE A 38 4.60 -21.63 -10.71
N SER A 39 3.84 -22.09 -11.70
CA SER A 39 4.34 -23.04 -12.71
C SER A 39 5.38 -22.44 -13.64
N SER A 40 5.24 -21.16 -14.00
CA SER A 40 6.21 -20.44 -14.83
C SER A 40 7.51 -20.22 -14.05
N ILE A 41 7.41 -19.78 -12.79
CA ILE A 41 8.56 -19.67 -11.89
C ILE A 41 9.27 -21.03 -11.74
N PHE A 42 8.53 -22.09 -11.43
CA PHE A 42 9.11 -23.43 -11.31
C PHE A 42 9.88 -23.85 -12.57
N ARG A 43 9.33 -23.64 -13.76
CA ARG A 43 9.99 -23.98 -15.03
C ARG A 43 11.27 -23.20 -15.26
N CYS A 44 11.34 -21.93 -14.84
CA CYS A 44 12.58 -21.16 -14.91
C CYS A 44 13.67 -21.77 -14.01
N PHE A 45 13.31 -22.23 -12.82
CA PHE A 45 14.29 -22.72 -11.85
C PHE A 45 14.52 -24.24 -11.89
N SER A 46 13.71 -25.02 -12.61
CA SER A 46 13.71 -26.50 -12.52
C SER A 46 15.05 -27.14 -12.84
N ASN A 47 15.86 -26.50 -13.70
CA ASN A 47 17.17 -27.01 -14.09
C ASN A 47 18.28 -26.63 -13.09
N PHE A 48 18.00 -25.71 -12.17
CA PHE A 48 18.97 -25.16 -11.21
C PHE A 48 18.72 -25.61 -9.77
N ILE A 49 17.62 -26.32 -9.53
CA ILE A 49 17.20 -26.77 -8.20
C ILE A 49 17.26 -28.30 -8.11
N PRO A 50 17.54 -28.87 -6.92
CA PRO A 50 17.54 -30.32 -6.72
C PRO A 50 16.23 -30.98 -7.17
N SER A 51 16.33 -32.18 -7.76
CA SER A 51 15.19 -32.92 -8.34
C SER A 51 14.05 -33.22 -7.35
N HIS A 52 14.33 -33.24 -6.05
CA HIS A 52 13.31 -33.41 -5.02
C HIS A 52 12.39 -32.19 -4.85
N PHE A 53 12.78 -31.01 -5.34
CA PHE A 53 11.89 -29.85 -5.46
C PHE A 53 11.01 -30.02 -6.70
N THR A 54 9.84 -30.62 -6.50
CA THR A 54 8.87 -30.81 -7.59
C THR A 54 7.87 -29.67 -7.66
N LEU A 55 7.23 -29.50 -8.83
CA LEU A 55 6.12 -28.55 -9.00
C LEU A 55 5.00 -28.77 -7.96
N LYS A 56 4.74 -30.03 -7.59
CA LYS A 56 3.78 -30.39 -6.52
C LYS A 56 4.17 -29.76 -5.18
N ARG A 57 5.46 -29.72 -4.82
CA ARG A 57 5.93 -29.07 -3.58
C ARG A 57 5.72 -27.56 -3.60
N PHE A 58 5.91 -26.90 -4.73
CA PHE A 58 5.60 -25.47 -4.88
C PHE A 58 4.11 -25.20 -4.68
N TYR A 59 3.23 -26.01 -5.29
CA TYR A 59 1.79 -25.88 -5.07
C TYR A 59 1.37 -26.22 -3.62
N ASN A 60 1.97 -27.23 -3.00
CA ASN A 60 1.72 -27.54 -1.59
C ASN A 60 2.20 -26.40 -0.68
N PHE A 61 3.30 -25.73 -1.04
CA PHE A 61 3.81 -24.58 -0.30
C PHE A 61 2.79 -23.44 -0.29
N ILE A 62 2.30 -23.02 -1.46
CA ILE A 62 1.32 -21.92 -1.54
C ILE A 62 -0.04 -22.30 -0.95
N ASN A 63 -0.44 -23.58 -0.98
CA ASN A 63 -1.69 -24.03 -0.35
C ASN A 63 -1.57 -24.13 1.19
N SER A 64 -0.37 -24.01 1.75
CA SER A 64 -0.16 -24.18 3.18
C SER A 64 -0.73 -23.02 3.99
N GLY A 65 -1.63 -23.31 4.93
CA GLY A 65 -2.05 -22.35 5.96
C GLY A 65 -1.00 -22.06 7.04
N LYS A 66 0.21 -22.65 6.94
CA LYS A 66 1.27 -22.58 7.96
C LYS A 66 2.41 -21.61 7.59
N ILE A 67 2.23 -20.75 6.57
CA ILE A 67 3.26 -19.74 6.25
C ILE A 67 3.25 -18.67 7.35
N PRO A 68 4.37 -18.40 8.03
CA PRO A 68 4.41 -17.51 9.19
C PRO A 68 4.48 -16.03 8.75
N TRP A 69 3.46 -15.55 8.04
CA TRP A 69 3.44 -14.20 7.45
C TRP A 69 3.75 -13.08 8.43
N ARG A 70 3.20 -13.12 9.66
CA ARG A 70 3.48 -12.10 10.67
C ARG A 70 4.98 -11.96 10.94
N LYS A 71 5.64 -13.09 11.18
CA LYS A 71 7.07 -13.17 11.47
C LYS A 71 7.93 -12.73 10.27
N LEU A 72 7.52 -13.11 9.05
CA LEU A 72 8.15 -12.64 7.82
C LEU A 72 8.08 -11.12 7.66
N TRP A 73 6.92 -10.52 7.91
CA TRP A 73 6.76 -9.07 7.89
C TRP A 73 7.55 -8.39 9.01
N ASP A 74 7.64 -8.99 10.19
CA ASP A 74 8.48 -8.51 11.30
C ASP A 74 9.97 -8.50 10.91
N ALA A 75 10.47 -9.59 10.34
CA ALA A 75 11.85 -9.69 9.87
C ALA A 75 12.15 -8.67 8.76
N LEU A 76 11.23 -8.47 7.81
CA LEU A 76 11.43 -7.48 6.75
C LEU A 76 11.42 -6.03 7.28
N LEU A 77 10.56 -5.72 8.27
CA LEU A 77 10.54 -4.42 8.92
C LEU A 77 11.80 -4.16 9.75
N LEU A 78 12.34 -5.20 10.39
CA LEU A 78 13.63 -5.10 11.08
C LEU A 78 14.74 -4.72 10.10
N GLU A 79 14.80 -5.38 8.94
CA GLU A 79 15.76 -5.04 7.89
C GLU A 79 15.54 -3.63 7.34
N LEU A 80 14.30 -3.14 7.24
CA LEU A 80 14.02 -1.76 6.79
C LEU A 80 14.63 -0.70 7.72
N GLY A 81 14.73 -0.96 9.03
CA GLY A 81 15.14 0.02 10.04
C GLY A 81 14.02 1.01 10.38
N ASP A 82 14.37 2.21 10.88
CA ASP A 82 13.36 3.22 11.23
C ASP A 82 12.58 3.70 9.99
N PRO A 83 11.27 3.40 9.88
CA PRO A 83 10.46 3.81 8.76
C PRO A 83 9.86 5.22 8.94
N SER A 84 10.21 5.95 10.00
CA SER A 84 9.63 7.26 10.28
C SER A 84 9.99 8.31 9.22
N VAL A 85 9.06 9.24 8.98
CA VAL A 85 9.23 10.45 8.19
C VAL A 85 8.75 11.61 9.04
N ASP A 86 9.64 12.57 9.33
CA ASP A 86 9.39 13.66 10.28
C ASP A 86 8.76 13.16 11.60
N GLY A 87 9.32 12.08 12.17
CA GLY A 87 8.87 11.44 13.41
C GLY A 87 7.56 10.65 13.31
N ARG A 88 6.99 10.49 12.10
CA ARG A 88 5.69 9.83 11.88
C ARG A 88 5.82 8.57 11.04
N ILE A 89 4.96 7.58 11.29
CA ILE A 89 4.75 6.46 10.38
C ILE A 89 3.62 6.81 9.42
N LEU A 90 3.96 6.95 8.14
CA LEU A 90 3.00 7.25 7.08
C LEU A 90 2.41 5.95 6.52
N LEU A 91 1.13 5.69 6.79
CA LEU A 91 0.42 4.50 6.31
C LEU A 91 -0.54 4.88 5.18
N ALA A 92 -0.23 4.51 3.95
CA ALA A 92 -1.18 4.60 2.85
C ALA A 92 -2.21 3.48 2.93
N LEU A 93 -3.48 3.85 2.73
CA LEU A 93 -4.63 2.96 2.75
C LEU A 93 -5.47 3.16 1.49
N ASP A 94 -5.70 2.08 0.77
CA ASP A 94 -6.64 2.03 -0.35
C ASP A 94 -7.16 0.60 -0.54
N ASP A 95 -8.14 0.42 -1.43
CA ASP A 95 -8.55 -0.89 -1.89
C ASP A 95 -8.24 -1.12 -3.37
N GLU A 96 -8.05 -2.39 -3.69
CA GLU A 96 -7.70 -2.84 -5.01
C GLU A 96 -8.70 -3.89 -5.50
N LEU A 97 -9.14 -3.74 -6.75
CA LEU A 97 -9.96 -4.71 -7.46
C LEU A 97 -9.07 -5.54 -8.38
N SER A 98 -9.13 -6.86 -8.21
CA SER A 98 -8.46 -7.85 -9.04
C SER A 98 -9.50 -8.66 -9.82
N PRO A 99 -9.79 -8.30 -11.07
CA PRO A 99 -10.72 -9.03 -11.91
C PRO A 99 -10.31 -10.50 -12.06
N LYS A 100 -11.30 -11.41 -12.06
CA LYS A 100 -11.08 -12.84 -12.27
C LYS A 100 -12.09 -13.39 -13.27
N THR A 101 -11.72 -14.44 -13.99
CA THR A 101 -12.61 -15.15 -14.94
C THR A 101 -13.11 -16.48 -14.39
N GLY A 102 -12.36 -17.11 -13.48
CA GLY A 102 -12.71 -18.40 -12.90
C GLY A 102 -13.84 -18.30 -11.86
N LYS A 103 -14.92 -19.07 -12.06
CA LYS A 103 -16.07 -19.14 -11.12
C LYS A 103 -15.75 -19.90 -9.81
N LYS A 104 -14.68 -20.70 -9.79
CA LYS A 104 -14.27 -21.53 -8.64
C LYS A 104 -13.19 -20.88 -7.77
N ILE A 105 -12.88 -19.60 -7.98
CA ILE A 105 -11.91 -18.87 -7.17
C ILE A 105 -12.61 -18.40 -5.90
N GLN A 106 -12.10 -18.79 -4.74
CA GLN A 106 -12.71 -18.42 -3.45
C GLN A 106 -12.63 -16.91 -3.18
N ASP A 107 -13.61 -16.43 -2.41
CA ASP A 107 -13.80 -15.04 -2.02
C ASP A 107 -13.78 -14.02 -3.17
N CYS A 108 -14.23 -14.46 -4.34
CA CYS A 108 -14.69 -13.56 -5.39
C CYS A 108 -16.13 -13.11 -5.12
N ALA A 109 -16.43 -11.88 -5.52
CA ALA A 109 -17.78 -11.34 -5.57
C ALA A 109 -17.90 -10.34 -6.73
N THR A 110 -19.12 -9.87 -6.98
CA THR A 110 -19.35 -8.76 -7.90
C THR A 110 -19.15 -7.44 -7.17
N HIS A 111 -18.24 -6.62 -7.67
CA HIS A 111 -17.88 -5.33 -7.13
C HIS A 111 -18.23 -4.21 -8.11
N PHE A 112 -18.78 -3.11 -7.61
CA PHE A 112 -18.96 -1.91 -8.43
C PHE A 112 -17.63 -1.18 -8.55
N ASP A 113 -17.22 -0.88 -9.78
CA ASP A 113 -16.01 -0.10 -10.06
C ASP A 113 -16.35 1.39 -10.16
N HIS A 114 -16.00 2.13 -9.11
CA HIS A 114 -16.17 3.59 -9.07
C HIS A 114 -15.23 4.34 -10.02
N ALA A 115 -14.20 3.67 -10.55
CA ALA A 115 -13.24 4.22 -11.51
C ALA A 115 -13.51 3.75 -12.95
N ALA A 116 -14.63 3.06 -13.20
CA ALA A 116 -15.00 2.59 -14.53
C ALA A 116 -15.05 3.76 -15.54
N LYS A 117 -14.24 3.66 -16.60
CA LYS A 117 -14.31 4.52 -17.78
C LYS A 117 -15.58 4.22 -18.57
N MET A 118 -16.00 5.15 -19.44
CA MET A 118 -17.22 5.02 -20.26
C MET A 118 -17.34 3.67 -20.99
N ASN A 119 -16.21 3.13 -21.47
CA ASN A 119 -16.16 1.88 -22.23
C ASN A 119 -15.73 0.66 -21.38
N SER A 120 -15.94 0.70 -20.06
CA SER A 120 -15.59 -0.40 -19.16
C SER A 120 -16.79 -0.87 -18.34
N ALA A 121 -16.78 -2.15 -17.97
CA ALA A 121 -17.84 -2.73 -17.16
C ALA A 121 -17.88 -2.08 -15.78
N LYS A 122 -19.05 -1.56 -15.38
CA LYS A 122 -19.27 -0.98 -14.05
C LYS A 122 -19.26 -2.01 -12.92
N TYR A 123 -19.42 -3.29 -13.26
CA TYR A 123 -19.45 -4.39 -12.31
C TYR A 123 -18.40 -5.43 -12.69
N ILE A 124 -17.46 -5.66 -11.77
CA ILE A 124 -16.32 -6.54 -11.95
C ILE A 124 -16.49 -7.75 -11.04
N TRP A 125 -16.44 -8.96 -11.62
CA TRP A 125 -16.28 -10.19 -10.85
C TRP A 125 -14.81 -10.40 -10.50
N GLY A 126 -14.50 -10.57 -9.23
CA GLY A 126 -13.12 -10.79 -8.79
C GLY A 126 -12.94 -10.66 -7.29
N ASN A 127 -11.68 -10.57 -6.86
CA ASN A 127 -11.35 -10.29 -5.47
C ASN A 127 -11.21 -8.77 -5.26
N CYS A 128 -11.77 -8.25 -4.16
CA CYS A 128 -11.46 -6.93 -3.65
C CYS A 128 -10.58 -7.06 -2.41
N ARG A 129 -9.50 -6.29 -2.33
CA ARG A 129 -8.56 -6.33 -1.22
C ARG A 129 -8.32 -4.94 -0.67
N VAL A 130 -8.46 -4.77 0.63
CA VAL A 130 -7.98 -3.57 1.33
C VAL A 130 -6.51 -3.75 1.62
N ILE A 131 -5.68 -2.79 1.22
CA ILE A 131 -4.21 -2.88 1.33
C ILE A 131 -3.71 -1.70 2.14
N VAL A 132 -2.80 -1.98 3.07
CA VAL A 132 -2.12 -1.00 3.90
C VAL A 132 -0.62 -1.17 3.73
N GLY A 133 0.09 -0.07 3.57
CA GLY A 133 1.54 -0.08 3.40
C GLY A 133 2.18 1.24 3.80
N LEU A 134 3.51 1.25 3.90
CA LEU A 134 4.28 2.43 4.24
C LEU A 134 4.45 3.34 3.01
N LEU A 135 4.35 4.65 3.22
CA LEU A 135 4.91 5.63 2.31
C LEU A 135 6.32 5.99 2.78
N ARG A 136 7.33 5.74 1.94
CA ARG A 136 8.73 6.04 2.24
C ARG A 136 9.36 6.86 1.13
N PHE A 137 10.14 7.86 1.51
CA PHE A 137 11.03 8.54 0.58
C PHE A 137 12.32 7.71 0.47
N ILE A 138 12.57 7.15 -0.71
CA ILE A 138 13.72 6.30 -0.99
C ILE A 138 14.55 6.98 -2.07
N HIS A 139 15.78 7.35 -1.71
CA HIS A 139 16.66 8.20 -2.51
C HIS A 139 16.01 9.56 -2.79
N HIS A 140 15.47 9.75 -3.99
CA HIS A 140 14.90 11.02 -4.46
C HIS A 140 13.42 10.88 -4.86
N ARG A 141 12.72 9.84 -4.38
CA ARG A 141 11.29 9.66 -4.66
C ARG A 141 10.53 8.96 -3.54
N TRP A 142 9.24 9.27 -3.48
CA TRP A 142 8.28 8.48 -2.73
C TRP A 142 8.07 7.08 -3.35
N ALA A 143 7.88 6.09 -2.48
CA ALA A 143 7.56 4.71 -2.78
C ALA A 143 6.48 4.18 -1.81
N PHE A 144 5.71 3.20 -2.27
CA PHE A 144 4.71 2.51 -1.47
C PHE A 144 5.17 1.08 -1.21
N LEU A 145 5.31 0.72 0.07
CA LEU A 145 5.72 -0.61 0.51
C LEU A 145 4.50 -1.32 1.12
N PRO A 146 3.81 -2.20 0.39
CA PRO A 146 2.65 -2.91 0.93
C PRO A 146 3.05 -3.89 2.03
N LEU A 147 2.37 -3.82 3.18
CA LEU A 147 2.72 -4.65 4.35
C LEU A 147 1.59 -5.56 4.82
N ALA A 148 0.35 -5.17 4.55
CA ALA A 148 -0.81 -5.92 5.00
C ALA A 148 -1.96 -5.80 4.02
N GLN A 149 -2.77 -6.84 3.97
CA GLN A 149 -3.97 -6.87 3.14
C GLN A 149 -5.09 -7.65 3.80
N GLY A 150 -6.33 -7.41 3.37
CA GLY A 150 -7.44 -8.29 3.70
C GLY A 150 -8.47 -8.38 2.57
N LEU A 151 -8.96 -9.59 2.33
CA LEU A 151 -10.05 -9.85 1.38
C LEU A 151 -11.35 -9.23 1.87
N TYR A 152 -11.98 -8.44 1.00
CA TYR A 152 -13.30 -7.89 1.20
C TYR A 152 -14.31 -8.65 0.33
N LYS A 153 -15.34 -9.19 0.99
CA LYS A 153 -16.50 -9.80 0.35
C LYS A 153 -17.76 -9.09 0.83
N PRO A 154 -18.61 -8.55 -0.06
CA PRO A 154 -19.88 -7.95 0.32
C PRO A 154 -20.74 -8.95 1.10
N LEU A 155 -21.47 -8.45 2.11
CA LEU A 155 -22.42 -9.25 2.87
C LEU A 155 -23.57 -9.72 1.96
N ALA A 156 -24.00 -10.97 2.13
CA ALA A 156 -25.07 -11.57 1.32
C ALA A 156 -26.43 -10.87 1.51
N LYS A 157 -26.70 -10.33 2.71
CA LYS A 157 -27.89 -9.53 3.00
C LYS A 157 -27.55 -8.05 2.88
N LYS A 158 -28.32 -7.32 2.06
CA LYS A 158 -28.28 -5.84 2.06
C LYS A 158 -28.80 -5.36 3.40
N VAL A 159 -27.91 -4.97 4.29
CA VAL A 159 -28.29 -4.26 5.51
C VAL A 159 -28.82 -2.88 5.10
N LYS A 160 -29.99 -2.48 5.62
CA LYS A 160 -30.53 -1.13 5.39
C LYS A 160 -29.47 -0.11 5.78
N SER A 161 -29.22 0.88 4.92
CA SER A 161 -28.10 1.83 5.02
C SER A 161 -28.03 2.61 6.35
N SER A 162 -29.11 2.64 7.13
CA SER A 162 -29.23 3.33 8.42
C SER A 162 -29.00 2.46 9.66
N ALA A 163 -29.00 1.13 9.53
CA ALA A 163 -28.83 0.24 10.68
C ALA A 163 -27.35 0.13 11.07
N LYS A 164 -27.05 0.28 12.37
CA LYS A 164 -25.70 0.06 12.90
C LYS A 164 -25.39 -1.44 12.81
N LEU A 165 -24.40 -1.81 12.03
CA LEU A 165 -23.92 -3.19 11.94
C LEU A 165 -23.42 -3.67 13.31
N PRO A 166 -23.66 -4.95 13.68
CA PRO A 166 -22.94 -5.60 14.77
C PRO A 166 -21.43 -5.49 14.56
N TYR A 167 -20.66 -5.38 15.64
CA TYR A 167 -19.21 -5.15 15.57
C TYR A 167 -18.49 -6.22 14.73
N ALA A 168 -18.83 -7.50 14.92
CA ALA A 168 -18.26 -8.61 14.15
C ALA A 168 -18.56 -8.54 12.64
N GLU A 169 -19.69 -7.96 12.22
CA GLU A 169 -20.01 -7.74 10.81
C GLU A 169 -19.32 -6.48 10.27
N TRP A 170 -19.23 -5.43 11.08
CA TRP A 170 -18.49 -4.21 10.72
C TRP A 170 -17.02 -4.53 10.44
N LEU A 171 -16.40 -5.43 11.21
CA LEU A 171 -15.04 -5.91 10.98
C LEU A 171 -14.82 -6.55 9.60
N LYS A 172 -15.89 -7.03 8.95
CA LYS A 172 -15.85 -7.61 7.59
C LYS A 172 -16.01 -6.56 6.48
N THR A 173 -16.36 -5.32 6.83
CA THR A 173 -16.41 -4.21 5.86
C THR A 173 -15.01 -3.75 5.49
N LYS A 174 -14.86 -3.00 4.39
CA LYS A 174 -13.57 -2.39 4.00
C LYS A 174 -12.93 -1.59 5.15
N SER A 175 -13.73 -0.80 5.89
CA SER A 175 -13.25 -0.02 7.03
C SER A 175 -12.83 -0.89 8.22
N GLY A 176 -13.57 -1.96 8.51
CA GLY A 176 -13.21 -2.91 9.56
C GLY A 176 -11.91 -3.65 9.25
N ILE A 177 -11.77 -4.13 8.01
CA ILE A 177 -10.54 -4.75 7.52
C ILE A 177 -9.38 -3.75 7.60
N ALA A 178 -9.57 -2.50 7.14
CA ALA A 178 -8.56 -1.45 7.23
C ALA A 178 -8.10 -1.24 8.67
N ALA A 179 -9.03 -1.18 9.64
CA ALA A 179 -8.71 -1.02 11.06
C ALA A 179 -7.81 -2.16 11.56
N GLN A 180 -8.19 -3.41 11.29
CA GLN A 180 -7.41 -4.58 11.70
C GLN A 180 -5.99 -4.57 11.11
N ARG A 181 -5.85 -4.18 9.84
CA ARG A 181 -4.53 -4.11 9.16
C ARG A 181 -3.69 -2.96 9.67
N ILE A 182 -4.28 -1.79 9.89
CA ILE A 182 -3.58 -0.64 10.49
C ILE A 182 -3.11 -0.99 11.90
N ILE A 183 -3.98 -1.53 12.76
CA ILE A 183 -3.63 -1.89 14.15
C ILE A 183 -2.45 -2.87 14.17
N GLY A 184 -2.47 -3.89 13.31
CA GLY A 184 -1.38 -4.87 13.23
C GLY A 184 -0.02 -4.30 12.81
N ILE A 185 0.00 -3.21 12.01
CA ILE A 185 1.23 -2.51 11.62
C ILE A 185 1.62 -1.48 12.67
N ALA A 186 0.68 -0.59 13.03
CA ALA A 186 0.89 0.51 13.97
C ALA A 186 1.29 0.04 15.37
N GLY A 187 0.81 -1.13 15.81
CA GLY A 187 1.20 -1.72 17.09
C GLY A 187 2.69 -2.05 17.21
N LYS A 188 3.44 -2.04 16.11
CA LYS A 188 4.90 -2.22 16.08
C LYS A 188 5.68 -0.90 16.26
N PHE A 189 4.99 0.24 16.17
CA PHE A 189 5.58 1.57 16.18
C PHE A 189 4.99 2.43 17.31
N THR A 190 5.03 1.91 18.54
CA THR A 190 4.38 2.52 19.71
C THR A 190 4.97 3.88 20.11
N GLN A 191 6.21 4.17 19.70
CA GLN A 191 6.91 5.43 19.98
C GLN A 191 6.67 6.51 18.93
N ASN A 192 6.03 6.18 17.81
CA ASN A 192 5.82 7.10 16.70
C ASN A 192 4.35 7.53 16.61
N SER A 193 4.14 8.76 16.10
CA SER A 193 2.81 9.18 15.65
C SER A 193 2.46 8.46 14.34
N ILE A 194 1.25 7.94 14.24
CA ILE A 194 0.74 7.26 13.05
C ILE A 194 -0.10 8.24 12.24
N LEU A 195 0.26 8.45 10.97
CA LEU A 195 -0.54 9.23 10.03
C LEU A 195 -1.07 8.32 8.92
N ILE A 196 -2.38 8.05 8.97
CA ILE A 196 -3.09 7.28 7.94
C ILE A 196 -3.38 8.22 6.77
N VAL A 197 -2.82 7.95 5.59
CA VAL A 197 -3.04 8.73 4.37
C VAL A 197 -3.97 7.95 3.45
N SER A 198 -5.19 8.44 3.26
CA SER A 198 -6.22 7.71 2.51
C SER A 198 -7.01 8.59 1.55
N ASP A 199 -7.77 7.94 0.68
CA ASP A 199 -8.81 8.61 -0.07
C ASP A 199 -9.98 9.06 0.84
N SER A 200 -11.00 9.67 0.24
CA SER A 200 -12.19 10.14 0.96
C SER A 200 -13.18 9.02 1.35
N TRP A 201 -13.04 7.80 0.81
CA TRP A 201 -13.83 6.64 1.18
C TRP A 201 -13.45 6.15 2.60
N PHE A 202 -12.16 6.04 2.86
CA PHE A 202 -11.66 5.57 4.16
C PHE A 202 -11.66 6.64 5.26
N CYS A 203 -11.88 7.93 4.92
CA CYS A 203 -12.00 9.01 5.89
C CYS A 203 -13.31 8.92 6.70
N SER A 204 -13.30 8.10 7.74
CA SER A 204 -14.50 7.78 8.54
C SER A 204 -14.22 7.72 10.05
N ALA A 205 -15.16 8.23 10.85
CA ALA A 205 -15.06 8.18 12.31
C ALA A 205 -14.96 6.75 12.89
N PRO A 206 -15.71 5.73 12.41
CA PRO A 206 -15.59 4.38 12.93
C PRO A 206 -14.18 3.81 12.78
N LEU A 207 -13.56 3.96 11.60
CA LEU A 207 -12.18 3.51 11.36
C LEU A 207 -11.19 4.14 12.34
N ILE A 208 -11.19 5.48 12.43
CA ILE A 208 -10.21 6.20 13.26
C ILE A 208 -10.43 5.90 14.74
N LYS A 209 -11.70 5.81 15.18
CA LYS A 209 -12.03 5.47 16.56
C LYS A 209 -11.53 4.07 16.92
N GLU A 210 -11.70 3.11 16.02
CA GLU A 210 -11.26 1.74 16.23
C GLU A 210 -9.75 1.65 16.40
N VAL A 211 -8.99 2.30 15.49
CA VAL A 211 -7.53 2.31 15.57
C VAL A 211 -7.04 3.01 16.83
N ARG A 212 -7.60 4.17 17.18
CA ARG A 212 -7.27 4.91 18.42
C ARG A 212 -7.59 4.14 19.70
N ALA A 213 -8.53 3.21 19.68
CA ALA A 213 -8.85 2.39 20.83
C ALA A 213 -7.79 1.30 21.10
N HIS A 214 -6.98 0.96 20.09
CA HIS A 214 -6.01 -0.14 20.15
C HIS A 214 -4.55 0.30 20.07
N ILE A 215 -4.30 1.57 19.79
CA ILE A 215 -2.96 2.15 19.69
C ILE A 215 -2.80 3.20 20.79
N SER A 216 -1.77 3.04 21.62
CA SER A 216 -1.47 3.96 22.72
C SER A 216 -0.92 5.32 22.25
N GLY A 217 -0.25 5.34 21.11
CA GLY A 217 0.31 6.55 20.50
C GLY A 217 -0.71 7.42 19.76
N SER A 218 -0.24 8.57 19.28
CA SER A 218 -1.05 9.49 18.49
C SER A 218 -1.40 8.88 17.13
N VAL A 219 -2.71 8.83 16.80
CA VAL A 219 -3.19 8.37 15.50
C VAL A 219 -3.99 9.47 14.82
N HIS A 220 -3.54 9.84 13.63
CA HIS A 220 -4.12 10.87 12.79
C HIS A 220 -4.48 10.31 11.41
N ILE A 221 -5.36 11.03 10.71
CA ILE A 221 -5.70 10.75 9.32
C ILE A 221 -5.39 11.99 8.48
N LEU A 222 -4.95 11.80 7.25
CA LEU A 222 -4.84 12.80 6.19
C LEU A 222 -5.59 12.27 4.97
N SER A 223 -6.58 13.02 4.50
CA SER A 223 -7.45 12.57 3.41
C SER A 223 -7.98 13.73 2.59
N ARG A 224 -8.60 13.43 1.44
CA ARG A 224 -9.40 14.39 0.69
C ARG A 224 -10.73 14.64 1.40
N LEU A 225 -11.05 15.90 1.61
CA LEU A 225 -12.35 16.29 2.13
C LEU A 225 -13.41 16.14 1.02
N ARG A 226 -14.53 15.49 1.33
CA ARG A 226 -15.66 15.40 0.39
C ARG A 226 -16.26 16.78 0.19
N VAL A 227 -16.64 17.11 -1.05
CA VAL A 227 -17.31 18.40 -1.36
C VAL A 227 -18.62 18.56 -0.58
N SER A 228 -19.30 17.45 -0.29
CA SER A 228 -20.52 17.39 0.53
C SER A 228 -20.28 17.34 2.04
N ALA A 229 -19.04 17.48 2.50
CA ALA A 229 -18.72 17.40 3.92
C ALA A 229 -19.39 18.52 4.72
N ALA A 230 -20.01 18.15 5.84
CA ALA A 230 -20.54 19.11 6.80
C ALA A 230 -19.45 19.47 7.82
N ILE A 231 -18.98 20.72 7.74
CA ILE A 231 -18.01 21.33 8.63
C ILE A 231 -18.65 22.49 9.38
N PHE A 232 -18.15 22.75 10.58
CA PHE A 232 -18.72 23.71 11.53
C PHE A 232 -17.62 24.49 12.19
N ASP A 233 -17.92 25.68 12.68
CA ASP A 233 -17.03 26.42 13.57
C ASP A 233 -16.73 25.60 14.84
N LEU A 234 -15.66 26.02 15.52
CA LEU A 234 -15.39 25.55 16.87
C LEU A 234 -16.57 25.90 17.80
N PRO A 235 -16.92 25.04 18.77
CA PRO A 235 -17.94 25.38 19.75
C PRO A 235 -17.51 26.65 20.50
N GLY A 236 -18.44 27.59 20.65
CA GLY A 236 -18.20 28.83 21.40
C GLY A 236 -18.00 28.58 22.90
N PRO A 237 -17.78 29.65 23.69
CA PRO A 237 -17.57 29.57 25.13
C PRO A 237 -18.68 28.80 25.84
N ARG A 238 -18.32 28.01 26.84
CA ARG A 238 -19.28 27.20 27.60
C ARG A 238 -20.14 28.10 28.48
N VAL A 239 -21.35 28.42 28.02
CA VAL A 239 -22.34 29.14 28.83
C VAL A 239 -22.94 28.16 29.86
N LYS A 240 -23.03 28.57 31.13
CA LYS A 240 -23.69 27.79 32.21
C LYS A 240 -25.22 27.82 32.01
N LYS A 241 -25.72 27.09 31.01
CA LYS A 241 -27.15 26.83 30.80
C LYS A 241 -27.45 25.35 31.06
N ARG A 242 -28.69 25.05 31.48
CA ARG A 242 -29.15 23.68 31.67
C ARG A 242 -29.05 22.92 30.33
N GLY A 243 -28.39 21.76 30.34
CA GLY A 243 -28.26 20.88 29.18
C GLY A 243 -26.82 20.60 28.73
N ARG A 244 -26.68 19.77 27.70
CA ARG A 244 -25.38 19.38 27.14
C ARG A 244 -24.76 20.54 26.37
N ALA A 245 -23.50 20.89 26.67
CA ALA A 245 -22.76 21.91 25.92
C ALA A 245 -22.72 21.57 24.41
N PRO A 246 -22.85 22.56 23.52
CA PRO A 246 -22.79 22.34 22.07
C PRO A 246 -21.47 21.69 21.66
N ARG A 247 -21.56 20.64 20.84
CA ARG A 247 -20.37 19.96 20.27
C ARG A 247 -19.81 20.67 19.04
N TYR A 248 -20.60 21.52 18.40
CA TYR A 248 -20.30 22.19 17.13
C TYR A 248 -20.71 23.66 17.25
N GLY A 249 -19.96 24.55 16.60
CA GLY A 249 -20.36 25.94 16.39
C GLY A 249 -21.36 26.09 15.24
N LYS A 250 -21.39 27.27 14.63
CA LYS A 250 -22.21 27.55 13.45
C LYS A 250 -21.78 26.65 12.29
N ARG A 251 -22.73 26.24 11.45
CA ARG A 251 -22.41 25.50 10.23
C ARG A 251 -21.67 26.42 9.27
N LEU A 252 -20.50 25.98 8.82
CA LEU A 252 -19.73 26.70 7.80
C LEU A 252 -20.39 26.52 6.42
N PRO A 253 -20.08 27.39 5.45
CA PRO A 253 -20.48 27.21 4.06
C PRO A 253 -20.07 25.85 3.50
N ASN A 254 -20.67 25.47 2.38
CA ASN A 254 -20.25 24.25 1.70
C ASN A 254 -18.76 24.36 1.28
N VAL A 255 -18.10 23.22 1.07
CA VAL A 255 -16.64 23.17 0.86
C VAL A 255 -16.18 24.01 -0.34
N ARG A 256 -17.00 24.11 -1.40
CA ARG A 256 -16.67 24.92 -2.58
C ARG A 256 -16.75 26.41 -2.26
N GLU A 257 -17.84 26.85 -1.66
CA GLU A 257 -18.04 28.25 -1.28
C GLU A 257 -16.98 28.72 -0.26
N LEU A 258 -16.71 27.89 0.74
CA LEU A 258 -15.66 28.16 1.73
C LEU A 258 -14.29 28.30 1.06
N SER A 259 -13.98 27.44 0.09
CA SER A 259 -12.71 27.53 -0.65
C SER A 259 -12.57 28.84 -1.42
N SER A 260 -13.67 29.39 -1.95
CA SER A 260 -13.68 30.68 -2.64
C SER A 260 -13.47 31.84 -1.67
N GLN A 261 -14.14 31.80 -0.51
CA GLN A 261 -14.03 32.84 0.53
C GLN A 261 -12.59 32.94 1.09
N LEU A 262 -11.94 31.79 1.31
CA LEU A 262 -10.58 31.74 1.85
C LEU A 262 -9.49 31.97 0.80
N ARG A 263 -9.85 32.11 -0.49
CA ARG A 263 -8.86 32.21 -1.58
C ARG A 263 -8.02 33.48 -1.49
N ASN A 264 -8.60 34.58 -1.01
CA ASN A 264 -7.88 35.85 -0.84
C ASN A 264 -6.87 35.80 0.33
N GLN A 265 -6.94 34.77 1.18
CA GLN A 265 -6.02 34.53 2.29
C GLN A 265 -4.97 33.46 1.95
N ALA A 266 -4.93 33.01 0.69
CA ALA A 266 -4.00 31.97 0.27
C ALA A 266 -2.55 32.45 0.32
N ARG A 267 -1.66 31.58 0.80
CA ARG A 267 -0.21 31.76 0.70
C ARG A 267 0.39 30.80 -0.33
N THR A 268 1.57 31.12 -0.84
CA THR A 268 2.34 30.23 -1.73
C THR A 268 3.54 29.64 -0.99
N ALA A 269 3.90 28.41 -1.35
CA ALA A 269 5.15 27.79 -0.92
C ALA A 269 5.66 26.85 -2.03
N GLU A 270 6.98 26.67 -2.10
CA GLU A 270 7.58 25.61 -2.90
C GLU A 270 7.48 24.28 -2.16
N ILE A 271 6.86 23.28 -2.81
CA ILE A 271 6.59 21.98 -2.21
C ILE A 271 6.93 20.87 -3.21
N HIS A 272 7.56 19.82 -2.70
CA HIS A 272 7.88 18.62 -3.46
C HIS A 272 6.63 17.81 -3.81
N VAL A 273 6.14 17.94 -5.05
CA VAL A 273 4.92 17.29 -5.51
C VAL A 273 5.15 16.54 -6.82
N TYR A 274 4.83 15.25 -6.81
CA TYR A 274 5.01 14.34 -7.95
C TYR A 274 6.44 14.31 -8.51
N GLY A 275 7.45 14.39 -7.62
CA GLY A 275 8.86 14.26 -7.98
C GLY A 275 9.52 15.56 -8.44
N LYS A 276 8.88 16.72 -8.24
CA LYS A 276 9.42 18.05 -8.57
C LYS A 276 8.99 19.07 -7.54
N GLU A 277 9.84 20.05 -7.29
CA GLU A 277 9.42 21.27 -6.59
C GLU A 277 8.43 22.04 -7.44
N ARG A 278 7.35 22.47 -6.81
CA ARG A 278 6.30 23.28 -7.44
C ARG A 278 5.87 24.36 -6.47
N GLU A 279 5.72 25.57 -6.97
CA GLU A 279 5.01 26.62 -6.25
C GLU A 279 3.52 26.24 -6.18
N ILE A 280 2.99 26.18 -4.96
CA ILE A 280 1.61 25.80 -4.70
C ILE A 280 0.96 26.86 -3.82
N SER A 281 -0.19 27.35 -4.27
CA SER A 281 -1.04 28.26 -3.50
C SER A 281 -2.06 27.48 -2.66
N PHE A 282 -2.19 27.81 -1.38
CA PHE A 282 -3.15 27.17 -0.49
C PHE A 282 -3.61 28.07 0.66
N SER A 283 -4.78 27.79 1.21
CA SER A 283 -5.30 28.39 2.45
C SER A 283 -5.62 27.29 3.47
N GLU A 284 -5.70 27.66 4.75
CA GLU A 284 -5.97 26.72 5.84
C GLU A 284 -7.03 27.25 6.82
N ILE A 285 -7.77 26.32 7.43
CA ILE A 285 -8.75 26.62 8.47
C ILE A 285 -8.83 25.46 9.47
N ILE A 286 -8.98 25.78 10.76
CA ILE A 286 -9.28 24.80 11.81
C ILE A 286 -10.77 24.85 12.10
N CYS A 287 -11.45 23.71 11.94
CA CYS A 287 -12.90 23.61 12.12
C CYS A 287 -13.31 22.29 12.76
N MET A 288 -14.59 22.12 13.08
CA MET A 288 -15.18 20.86 13.53
C MET A 288 -15.71 20.06 12.33
N SER A 289 -15.26 18.80 12.19
CA SER A 289 -15.81 17.86 11.20
C SER A 289 -16.98 17.07 11.79
N LYS A 290 -18.14 17.09 11.13
CA LYS A 290 -19.28 16.25 11.52
C LYS A 290 -19.04 14.76 11.25
N ALA A 291 -18.34 14.46 10.15
CA ALA A 291 -18.04 13.10 9.74
C ALA A 291 -17.05 12.42 10.70
N LEU A 292 -16.00 13.15 11.13
CA LEU A 292 -14.99 12.64 12.05
C LEU A 292 -15.30 12.93 13.53
N LYS A 293 -16.28 13.81 13.81
CA LYS A 293 -16.72 14.21 15.16
C LYS A 293 -15.60 14.78 16.03
N CYS A 294 -14.65 15.49 15.43
CA CYS A 294 -13.51 16.11 16.10
C CYS A 294 -13.05 17.39 15.38
N ARG A 295 -12.14 18.13 16.01
CA ARG A 295 -11.41 19.23 15.38
C ARG A 295 -10.54 18.68 14.26
N VAL A 296 -10.50 19.39 13.14
CA VAL A 296 -9.69 19.06 11.98
C VAL A 296 -9.05 20.32 11.44
N LYS A 297 -7.89 20.17 10.82
CA LYS A 297 -7.32 21.17 9.94
C LYS A 297 -7.75 20.84 8.51
N VAL A 298 -8.34 21.79 7.81
CA VAL A 298 -8.69 21.70 6.41
C VAL A 298 -7.79 22.66 5.64
N ILE A 299 -7.22 22.20 4.53
CA ILE A 299 -6.50 23.06 3.61
C ILE A 299 -7.14 23.00 2.23
N PHE A 300 -7.08 24.11 1.50
CA PHE A 300 -7.55 24.23 0.13
C PHE A 300 -6.36 24.50 -0.77
N VAL A 301 -6.00 23.51 -1.60
CA VAL A 301 -4.93 23.67 -2.59
C VAL A 301 -5.51 24.24 -3.87
N TYR A 302 -5.06 25.41 -4.29
CA TYR A 302 -5.61 26.10 -5.46
C TYR A 302 -4.83 25.76 -6.73
N TYR A 303 -5.56 25.39 -7.78
CA TYR A 303 -4.99 25.27 -9.12
C TYR A 303 -5.99 25.79 -10.14
N ARG A 304 -5.58 26.84 -10.87
CA ARG A 304 -6.45 27.56 -11.83
C ARG A 304 -7.80 27.94 -11.17
N ASN A 305 -8.91 27.38 -11.64
CA ASN A 305 -10.25 27.71 -11.17
C ASN A 305 -10.83 26.69 -10.18
N PHE A 306 -10.03 25.73 -9.70
CA PHE A 306 -10.50 24.75 -8.73
C PHE A 306 -9.66 24.75 -7.45
N ALA A 307 -10.30 24.34 -6.36
CA ALA A 307 -9.67 24.05 -5.08
C ALA A 307 -9.72 22.53 -4.81
N PHE A 308 -8.61 21.97 -4.38
CA PHE A 308 -8.49 20.59 -3.95
C PHE A 308 -8.44 20.54 -2.41
N PRO A 309 -9.54 20.15 -1.74
CA PRO A 309 -9.62 20.23 -0.29
C PRO A 309 -9.04 18.98 0.38
N LEU A 310 -8.10 19.19 1.30
CA LEU A 310 -7.52 18.16 2.15
C LEU A 310 -7.94 18.38 3.61
N VAL A 311 -8.03 17.31 4.37
CA VAL A 311 -8.40 17.33 5.79
C VAL A 311 -7.47 16.43 6.58
N THR A 312 -7.05 16.92 7.75
CA THR A 312 -6.33 16.11 8.73
C THR A 312 -6.86 16.28 10.14
N THR A 313 -6.70 15.23 10.95
CA THR A 313 -6.90 15.30 12.41
C THR A 313 -5.62 15.65 13.18
N ASP A 314 -4.47 15.78 12.51
CA ASP A 314 -3.24 16.32 13.11
C ASP A 314 -3.22 17.84 12.96
N LEU A 315 -3.61 18.56 14.02
CA LEU A 315 -3.65 20.03 13.98
C LEU A 315 -2.25 20.65 13.94
N SER A 316 -1.22 19.90 14.32
CA SER A 316 0.18 20.35 14.32
C SER A 316 0.85 20.18 12.96
N LEU A 317 0.30 19.34 12.06
CA LEU A 317 0.88 19.06 10.76
C LEU A 317 0.85 20.32 9.87
N PRO A 318 2.00 20.83 9.39
CA PRO A 318 2.05 21.98 8.49
C PRO A 318 1.33 21.69 7.16
N ALA A 319 0.73 22.71 6.58
CA ALA A 319 -0.03 22.58 5.33
C ALA A 319 0.85 22.08 4.17
N GLU A 320 2.11 22.51 4.13
CA GLU A 320 3.11 22.12 3.14
C GLU A 320 3.34 20.59 3.19
N ARG A 321 3.53 20.05 4.39
CA ARG A 321 3.64 18.60 4.62
C ARG A 321 2.34 17.85 4.34
N MET A 322 1.18 18.43 4.63
CA MET A 322 -0.11 17.83 4.23
C MET A 322 -0.17 17.64 2.70
N ILE A 323 0.25 18.64 1.93
CA ILE A 323 0.24 18.61 0.47
C ILE A 323 1.23 17.56 -0.04
N GLU A 324 2.45 17.55 0.48
CA GLU A 324 3.48 16.58 0.09
C GLU A 324 3.05 15.14 0.42
N TYR A 325 2.64 14.86 1.66
CA TYR A 325 2.25 13.51 2.10
C TYR A 325 1.00 13.01 1.37
N TYR A 326 0.02 13.88 1.11
CA TYR A 326 -1.13 13.49 0.31
C TYR A 326 -0.75 13.25 -1.16
N SER A 327 0.19 14.02 -1.71
CA SER A 327 0.71 13.78 -3.06
C SER A 327 1.47 12.45 -3.14
N ALA A 328 2.23 12.11 -2.10
CA ALA A 328 2.93 10.84 -1.97
C ALA A 328 1.96 9.64 -1.94
N ARG A 329 0.72 9.82 -1.45
CA ARG A 329 -0.34 8.78 -1.48
C ARG A 329 -0.52 8.19 -2.88
N TRP A 330 -0.36 8.97 -3.96
CA TRP A 330 -0.46 8.48 -5.34
C TRP A 330 0.48 7.30 -5.64
N LYS A 331 1.54 7.11 -4.85
CA LYS A 331 2.40 5.93 -4.95
C LYS A 331 1.67 4.63 -4.65
N ILE A 332 0.52 4.63 -3.98
CA ILE A 332 -0.32 3.44 -3.86
C ILE A 332 -0.83 2.95 -5.21
N GLU A 333 -1.26 3.86 -6.09
CA GLU A 333 -1.73 3.53 -7.45
C GLU A 333 -0.58 3.03 -8.32
N SER A 334 0.60 3.64 -8.16
CA SER A 334 1.83 3.14 -8.80
C SER A 334 2.20 1.75 -8.29
N GLY A 335 2.15 1.53 -6.98
CA GLY A 335 2.43 0.25 -6.36
C GLY A 335 1.44 -0.84 -6.75
N PHE A 336 0.15 -0.52 -6.88
CA PHE A 336 -0.87 -1.44 -7.40
C PHE A 336 -0.58 -1.85 -8.84
N LYS A 337 -0.17 -0.89 -9.69
CA LYS A 337 0.29 -1.19 -11.05
C LYS A 337 1.51 -2.11 -11.06
N GLU A 338 2.48 -1.86 -10.20
CA GLU A 338 3.69 -2.69 -10.03
C GLU A 338 3.30 -4.12 -9.57
N ILE A 339 2.49 -4.26 -8.53
CA ILE A 339 2.02 -5.55 -8.01
C ILE A 339 1.21 -6.33 -9.06
N LYS A 340 0.38 -5.65 -9.86
CA LYS A 340 -0.45 -6.27 -10.90
C LYS A 340 0.36 -6.74 -12.09
N HIS A 341 1.17 -5.86 -12.68
CA HIS A 341 1.76 -6.06 -13.99
C HIS A 341 3.25 -6.42 -13.97
N GLU A 342 3.99 -5.94 -12.99
CA GLU A 342 5.42 -6.21 -12.89
C GLU A 342 5.71 -7.47 -12.06
N ILE A 343 4.99 -7.66 -10.95
CA ILE A 343 5.12 -8.84 -10.08
C ILE A 343 4.17 -9.98 -10.50
N GLY A 344 3.03 -9.67 -11.12
CA GLY A 344 2.12 -10.67 -11.69
C GLY A 344 1.02 -11.15 -10.75
N SER A 345 0.51 -10.31 -9.84
CA SER A 345 -0.60 -10.70 -8.96
C SER A 345 -1.90 -11.04 -9.72
N LEU A 346 -2.08 -10.50 -10.94
CA LEU A 346 -3.22 -10.80 -11.80
C LEU A 346 -3.17 -12.23 -12.38
N ASP A 347 -1.97 -12.78 -12.56
CA ASP A 347 -1.75 -14.07 -13.23
C ASP A 347 -2.20 -15.27 -12.39
N SER A 348 -2.49 -15.05 -11.10
CA SER A 348 -2.93 -16.09 -10.19
C SER A 348 -4.32 -16.62 -10.55
N GLN A 349 -4.40 -17.94 -10.74
CA GLN A 349 -5.64 -18.69 -10.92
C GLN A 349 -5.86 -19.69 -9.77
N CYS A 350 -5.27 -19.42 -8.60
CA CYS A 350 -5.48 -20.23 -7.41
C CYS A 350 -6.97 -20.29 -7.05
N ARG A 351 -7.44 -21.46 -6.63
CA ARG A 351 -8.86 -21.68 -6.29
C ARG A 351 -9.10 -21.69 -4.79
N ASN A 352 -8.21 -22.33 -4.04
CA ASN A 352 -8.28 -22.46 -2.59
C ASN A 352 -7.91 -21.15 -1.90
N LEU A 353 -8.61 -20.83 -0.82
CA LEU A 353 -8.49 -19.57 -0.07
C LEU A 353 -7.06 -19.33 0.40
N SER A 354 -6.42 -20.34 1.01
CA SER A 354 -5.03 -20.20 1.45
C SER A 354 -4.08 -19.91 0.28
N ALA A 355 -4.27 -20.55 -0.88
CA ALA A 355 -3.43 -20.28 -2.05
C ALA A 355 -3.71 -18.90 -2.68
N VAL A 356 -4.98 -18.49 -2.73
CA VAL A 356 -5.40 -17.15 -3.17
C VAL A 356 -4.81 -16.07 -2.28
N ASP A 357 -4.79 -16.28 -0.96
CA ASP A 357 -4.20 -15.35 -0.01
C ASP A 357 -2.67 -15.36 -0.08
N ASN A 358 -2.05 -16.54 0.01
CA ASN A 358 -0.59 -16.69 0.03
C ASN A 358 0.08 -16.19 -1.25
N HIS A 359 -0.50 -16.44 -2.44
CA HIS A 359 0.07 -15.90 -3.68
C HIS A 359 0.07 -14.37 -3.68
N PHE A 360 -1.02 -13.75 -3.21
CA PHE A 360 -1.08 -12.29 -3.12
C PHE A 360 -0.10 -11.75 -2.07
N GLN A 361 0.00 -12.39 -0.90
CA GLN A 361 0.99 -12.05 0.13
C GLN A 361 2.43 -12.17 -0.38
N LEU A 362 2.74 -13.20 -1.18
CA LEU A 362 4.04 -13.35 -1.85
C LEU A 362 4.32 -12.18 -2.81
N CYS A 363 3.32 -11.72 -3.56
CA CYS A 363 3.46 -10.56 -4.43
C CYS A 363 3.72 -9.27 -3.64
N LEU A 364 3.02 -9.05 -2.52
CA LEU A 364 3.25 -7.90 -1.65
C LEU A 364 4.65 -7.96 -1.02
N PHE A 365 5.04 -9.13 -0.53
CA PHE A 365 6.35 -9.33 0.10
C PHE A 365 7.48 -9.11 -0.91
N ALA A 366 7.36 -9.67 -2.13
CA ALA A 366 8.27 -9.43 -3.25
C ALA A 366 8.42 -7.94 -3.58
N THR A 367 7.29 -7.21 -3.58
CA THR A 367 7.30 -5.76 -3.82
C THR A 367 8.04 -5.01 -2.71
N SER A 368 7.69 -5.30 -1.46
CA SER A 368 8.28 -4.62 -0.30
C SER A 368 9.75 -4.95 -0.11
N ILE A 369 10.18 -6.21 -0.28
CA ILE A 369 11.60 -6.57 -0.15
C ILE A 369 12.46 -5.94 -1.26
N ALA A 370 11.93 -5.77 -2.47
CA ALA A 370 12.63 -5.03 -3.52
C ALA A 370 12.80 -3.54 -3.15
N TRP A 371 11.79 -2.90 -2.57
CA TRP A 371 11.92 -1.53 -2.08
C TRP A 371 12.85 -1.40 -0.85
N VAL A 372 12.83 -2.37 0.07
CA VAL A 372 13.79 -2.44 1.19
C VAL A 372 15.21 -2.62 0.65
N TYR A 373 15.42 -3.47 -0.35
CA TYR A 373 16.71 -3.58 -1.02
C TYR A 373 17.15 -2.24 -1.61
N ALA A 374 16.26 -1.55 -2.32
CA ALA A 374 16.56 -0.26 -2.92
C ALA A 374 16.95 0.79 -1.88
N SER A 375 16.33 0.81 -0.69
CA SER A 375 16.70 1.73 0.39
C SER A 375 18.05 1.42 1.04
N LYS A 376 18.56 0.20 0.88
CA LYS A 376 19.90 -0.23 1.35
C LYS A 376 21.00 -0.03 0.32
N LEU A 377 20.67 0.39 -0.90
CA LEU A 377 21.68 0.76 -1.89
C LEU A 377 22.28 2.12 -1.53
N PRO A 378 23.59 2.34 -1.77
CA PRO A 378 24.21 3.64 -1.53
C PRO A 378 23.69 4.71 -2.49
N LEU A 379 23.31 4.32 -3.71
CA LEU A 379 22.76 5.18 -4.74
C LEU A 379 21.55 4.52 -5.39
N ALA A 380 20.63 5.36 -5.87
CA ALA A 380 19.50 4.90 -6.66
C ALA A 380 19.96 4.10 -7.90
N PRO A 381 19.29 3.00 -8.27
CA PRO A 381 19.56 2.31 -9.51
C PRO A 381 19.47 3.25 -10.72
N PRO A 382 20.34 3.09 -11.73
CA PRO A 382 20.29 3.94 -12.92
C PRO A 382 18.98 3.70 -13.68
N ARG A 383 18.35 4.79 -14.11
CA ARG A 383 17.14 4.76 -14.92
C ARG A 383 17.47 4.32 -16.34
N ARG A 384 16.95 3.17 -16.81
CA ARG A 384 17.26 2.67 -18.17
C ARG A 384 16.64 3.49 -19.29
N HIS A 385 15.38 3.89 -19.11
CA HIS A 385 14.67 4.73 -20.07
C HIS A 385 14.36 6.08 -19.42
N PRO A 386 15.35 6.99 -19.34
CA PRO A 386 15.11 8.34 -18.86
C PRO A 386 14.21 9.06 -19.87
N THR A 387 13.28 9.85 -19.36
CA THR A 387 12.44 10.70 -20.22
C THR A 387 12.74 12.15 -19.86
N ARG A 388 12.61 13.07 -20.83
CA ARG A 388 12.73 14.53 -20.55
C ARG A 388 11.86 15.00 -19.37
N ARG A 389 10.77 14.26 -19.05
CA ARG A 389 9.83 14.60 -17.97
C ARG A 389 10.18 13.96 -16.63
N SER A 390 10.93 12.87 -16.60
CA SER A 390 11.28 12.12 -15.38
C SER A 390 12.59 11.34 -15.56
N ASN A 391 13.59 11.70 -14.74
CA ASN A 391 14.86 10.98 -14.60
C ASN A 391 14.89 10.06 -13.37
N ALA A 392 13.84 10.08 -12.55
CA ALA A 392 13.78 9.24 -11.35
C ALA A 392 13.72 7.75 -11.71
N PHE A 393 14.44 6.93 -10.94
CA PHE A 393 14.38 5.47 -11.08
C PHE A 393 12.97 4.93 -10.79
N ALA A 394 12.61 3.82 -11.43
CA ALA A 394 11.35 3.12 -11.19
C ALA A 394 11.58 1.73 -10.59
N PHE A 395 10.48 1.09 -10.22
CA PHE A 395 10.49 -0.26 -9.68
C PHE A 395 11.16 -1.27 -10.63
N ALA A 396 10.90 -1.17 -11.94
CA ALA A 396 11.59 -1.97 -12.95
C ALA A 396 13.13 -1.83 -12.92
N ASP A 397 13.68 -0.67 -12.54
CA ASP A 397 15.13 -0.47 -12.44
C ASP A 397 15.71 -1.19 -11.21
N ILE A 398 14.95 -1.25 -10.11
CA ILE A 398 15.27 -2.05 -8.92
C ILE A 398 15.28 -3.54 -9.29
N ARG A 399 14.22 -4.01 -9.95
CA ARG A 399 14.11 -5.41 -10.41
C ARG A 399 15.27 -5.80 -11.32
N ARG A 400 15.65 -4.94 -12.27
CA ARG A 400 16.79 -5.16 -13.15
C ARG A 400 18.11 -5.26 -12.37
N LYS A 401 18.31 -4.38 -11.39
CA LYS A 401 19.50 -4.42 -10.53
C LYS A 401 19.55 -5.75 -9.76
N ILE A 402 18.42 -6.18 -9.18
CA ILE A 402 18.29 -7.47 -8.50
C ILE A 402 18.58 -8.62 -9.46
N ALA A 403 17.99 -8.62 -10.67
CA ALA A 403 18.21 -9.66 -11.67
C ALA A 403 19.67 -9.76 -12.13
N SER A 404 20.35 -8.63 -12.31
CA SER A 404 21.78 -8.57 -12.64
C SER A 404 22.66 -9.12 -11.52
N GLU A 405 22.35 -8.80 -10.27
CA GLU A 405 23.07 -9.32 -9.10
C GLU A 405 22.85 -10.83 -8.93
N ILE A 406 21.61 -11.29 -9.15
CA ILE A 406 21.23 -12.70 -9.10
C ILE A 406 21.95 -13.49 -10.19
N SER A 407 21.95 -13.00 -11.44
CA SER A 407 22.60 -13.67 -12.57
C SER A 407 24.13 -13.79 -12.43
N SER A 408 24.75 -12.90 -11.64
CA SER A 408 26.18 -12.89 -11.37
C SER A 408 26.58 -13.62 -10.08
N SER A 409 25.62 -14.16 -9.33
CA SER A 409 25.87 -14.85 -8.07
C SER A 409 25.54 -16.35 -8.15
N ASP A 410 26.34 -17.15 -7.45
CA ASP A 410 26.04 -18.57 -7.24
C ASP A 410 24.97 -18.72 -6.15
N ILE A 411 23.72 -18.44 -6.51
CA ILE A 411 22.55 -18.54 -5.62
C ILE A 411 22.41 -19.95 -5.04
N PHE A 412 22.95 -20.95 -5.74
CA PHE A 412 22.87 -22.36 -5.41
C PHE A 412 24.24 -22.98 -5.08
N ALA A 413 25.22 -22.22 -4.58
CA ALA A 413 26.54 -22.74 -4.22
C ALA A 413 26.53 -23.97 -3.28
N GLY A 414 25.40 -24.27 -2.61
CA GLY A 414 25.17 -25.46 -1.79
C GLY A 414 24.19 -26.50 -2.33
N CYS A 415 23.66 -26.36 -3.55
CA CYS A 415 22.85 -27.39 -4.21
C CYS A 415 23.70 -28.10 -5.27
N CYS A 416 23.86 -29.43 -5.19
CA CYS A 416 24.67 -30.23 -6.11
C CYS A 416 24.48 -29.79 -7.57
N ARG A 417 25.52 -29.19 -8.17
CA ARG A 417 25.54 -28.83 -9.58
C ARG A 417 25.54 -30.10 -10.42
N LYS A 418 24.53 -30.28 -11.27
CA LYS A 418 24.77 -30.95 -12.56
C LYS A 418 25.40 -29.90 -13.47
N SER A 419 26.57 -30.23 -14.02
CA SER A 419 27.41 -29.41 -14.88
C SER A 419 26.63 -28.76 -16.03
N PHE A 420 26.29 -27.48 -15.92
CA PHE A 420 25.77 -26.68 -17.04
C PHE A 420 26.28 -25.24 -16.97
N SER A 421 26.50 -24.67 -18.16
CA SER A 421 27.11 -23.35 -18.37
C SER A 421 26.25 -22.20 -17.86
N SER A 422 26.89 -21.13 -17.40
CA SER A 422 26.32 -19.86 -16.93
C SER A 422 25.27 -19.21 -17.84
N HIS A 423 25.21 -19.62 -19.11
CA HIS A 423 24.34 -19.07 -20.15
C HIS A 423 22.85 -19.39 -19.93
N GLY A 424 22.50 -20.59 -19.44
CA GLY A 424 21.10 -20.98 -19.21
C GLY A 424 20.45 -20.28 -18.00
N PHE A 425 21.24 -19.95 -16.99
CA PHE A 425 20.76 -19.22 -15.81
C PHE A 425 20.48 -17.75 -16.16
N SER A 426 21.39 -17.13 -16.92
CA SER A 426 21.17 -15.80 -17.51
C SER A 426 19.90 -15.75 -18.36
N ALA A 427 19.55 -16.83 -19.10
CA ALA A 427 18.34 -16.91 -19.92
C ALA A 427 17.02 -16.70 -19.14
N CYS A 428 16.97 -17.09 -17.86
CA CYS A 428 15.80 -16.89 -17.00
C CYS A 428 15.57 -15.42 -16.63
N PHE A 429 16.61 -14.60 -16.75
CA PHE A 429 16.64 -13.18 -16.40
C PHE A 429 16.89 -12.28 -17.63
N SER A 430 17.28 -12.84 -18.77
CA SER A 430 17.65 -12.12 -19.99
C SER A 430 16.45 -11.79 -20.87
N ILE A 431 15.63 -10.87 -20.40
CA ILE A 431 14.84 -9.96 -21.26
C ILE A 431 15.09 -8.52 -20.85
N PHE A 432 15.78 -8.26 -19.73
CA PHE A 432 16.19 -6.90 -19.40
C PHE A 432 17.30 -6.35 -20.31
N SER A 433 17.84 -7.13 -21.25
CA SER A 433 18.87 -6.71 -22.21
C SER A 433 18.34 -6.45 -23.62
N VAL A 434 17.15 -6.97 -23.97
CA VAL A 434 16.53 -6.83 -25.29
C VAL A 434 15.08 -6.44 -25.05
N VAL A 435 14.67 -5.29 -25.60
CA VAL A 435 13.50 -4.43 -25.26
C VAL A 435 13.83 -3.32 -24.27
#